data_AF-A0A127KAS6-F1
#
_entry.id   AF-A0A127KAS6-F1
#
_cell.length_a   1.000
_cell.length_b   1.000
_cell.length_c   1.000
_cell.angle_alpha   90.00
_cell.angle_beta   90.00
_cell.angle_gamma   90.00
#
_symmetry.space_group_name_H-M   'P 1'
#
loop_
_entity.id
_entity.type
_entity.pdbx_description
1 polymer ?
#
loop_
_entity_poly.entity_id
_entity_poly.type
_entity_poly.pdbx_seq_one_letter_code
_entity_poly.pdbx_strand_id
1 'polypeptide(L)'
;MRPDWRLCSEGTRQSPIDLRDGVAVDLAPVKFHYRSTGFRIRDTGNTLQVDVGEGMGVEIRGTRYALERFTLHRPSQERVGGMAYDMAAYLEHRSADGRTAIVSILLEAGGAPNALLQTLWNNLPLDRGREFVPDAVIDLNGFVPENPAHFLYLGSLPVPPCTEDVIWVVMKTPMPMADDQLAVFGRLYPRNTRPIQPANGRLVLESR
;
A
#
# COMPACT_ATOMS: atom_id res chain seq x y z
N MET A 1 -23.07 -13.38 -0.47
CA MET A 1 -21.72 -13.08 0.09
C MET A 1 -21.50 -13.94 1.32
N ARG A 2 -20.26 -14.30 1.63
CA ARG A 2 -19.96 -14.96 2.91
C ARG A 2 -20.30 -13.99 4.07
N PRO A 3 -20.85 -14.45 5.21
CA PRO A 3 -21.29 -13.57 6.29
C PRO A 3 -20.20 -12.65 6.86
N ASP A 4 -18.95 -13.13 6.85
CA ASP A 4 -17.75 -12.40 7.29
C ASP A 4 -17.36 -11.26 6.34
N TRP A 5 -17.93 -11.18 5.12
CA TRP A 5 -17.62 -10.13 4.14
C TRP A 5 -18.67 -9.02 4.09
N ARG A 6 -19.62 -9.03 5.01
CA ARG A 6 -20.76 -8.09 5.03
C ARG A 6 -20.35 -6.62 4.99
N LEU A 7 -19.25 -6.25 5.66
CA LEU A 7 -18.74 -4.88 5.66
C LEU A 7 -18.30 -4.41 4.27
N CYS A 8 -17.92 -5.31 3.37
CA CYS A 8 -17.56 -4.94 2.00
C CYS A 8 -18.72 -4.32 1.21
N SER A 9 -19.98 -4.64 1.57
CA SER A 9 -21.18 -4.07 0.95
C SER A 9 -21.89 -3.04 1.80
N GLU A 10 -21.90 -3.21 3.12
CA GLU A 10 -22.69 -2.37 4.05
C GLU A 10 -21.86 -1.25 4.71
N GLY A 11 -20.53 -1.35 4.68
CA GLY A 11 -19.64 -0.38 5.33
C GLY A 11 -19.75 1.01 4.70
N THR A 12 -19.71 2.05 5.53
CA THR A 12 -19.81 3.45 5.09
C THR A 12 -18.46 4.17 5.12
N ARG A 13 -17.41 3.52 5.63
CA ARG A 13 -16.03 4.04 5.69
C ARG A 13 -15.08 3.13 4.93
N GLN A 14 -15.52 2.65 3.77
CA GLN A 14 -14.77 1.73 2.92
C GLN A 14 -13.64 2.42 2.13
N SER A 15 -12.59 1.67 1.82
CA SER A 15 -11.47 2.07 0.95
C SER A 15 -11.40 1.17 -0.30
N PRO A 16 -10.84 1.65 -1.43
CA PRO A 16 -10.20 2.96 -1.64
C PRO A 16 -11.20 4.11 -1.84
N ILE A 17 -10.73 5.36 -1.74
CA ILE A 17 -11.49 6.57 -2.07
C ILE A 17 -10.75 7.42 -3.10
N ASP A 18 -11.48 8.38 -3.68
CA ASP A 18 -10.87 9.46 -4.46
C ASP A 18 -10.51 10.61 -3.51
N LEU A 19 -9.23 10.94 -3.45
CA LEU A 19 -8.66 11.97 -2.60
C LEU A 19 -8.81 13.31 -3.32
N ARG A 20 -9.85 14.05 -2.93
CA ARG A 20 -10.16 15.40 -3.40
C ARG A 20 -10.35 16.32 -2.19
N ASP A 21 -10.00 17.58 -2.37
CA ASP A 21 -10.34 18.67 -1.45
C ASP A 21 -9.93 18.36 0.01
N GLY A 22 -8.72 17.85 0.19
CA GLY A 22 -8.16 17.57 1.51
C GLY A 22 -8.07 18.83 2.36
N VAL A 23 -8.41 18.72 3.64
CA VAL A 23 -8.25 19.84 4.57
C VAL A 23 -6.77 19.97 4.89
N ALA A 24 -6.15 21.02 4.35
CA ALA A 24 -4.75 21.32 4.54
C ALA A 24 -4.43 21.66 6.01
N VAL A 25 -3.64 20.82 6.65
CA VAL A 25 -3.23 20.96 8.06
C VAL A 25 -1.74 20.63 8.22
N ASP A 26 -1.16 21.09 9.32
CA ASP A 26 0.23 20.78 9.66
C ASP A 26 0.29 19.35 10.25
N LEU A 27 0.38 18.36 9.38
CA LEU A 27 0.57 16.96 9.76
C LEU A 27 2.03 16.69 10.08
N ALA A 28 2.28 16.05 11.22
CA ALA A 28 3.60 15.50 11.51
C ALA A 28 3.99 14.46 10.45
N PRO A 29 5.22 14.51 9.89
CA PRO A 29 5.72 13.49 8.97
C PRO A 29 5.60 12.07 9.54
N VAL A 30 5.30 11.12 8.67
CA VAL A 30 5.39 9.69 8.98
C VAL A 30 6.87 9.35 9.16
N LYS A 31 7.24 8.79 10.30
CA LYS A 31 8.63 8.34 10.52
C LYS A 31 8.76 6.90 10.08
N PHE A 32 9.58 6.64 9.07
CA PHE A 32 9.86 5.32 8.57
C PHE A 32 11.02 4.69 9.34
N HIS A 33 10.84 3.44 9.78
CA HIS A 33 11.87 2.63 10.43
C HIS A 33 12.17 1.40 9.57
N TYR A 34 12.52 1.67 8.31
CA TYR A 34 12.82 0.68 7.30
C TYR A 34 14.33 0.48 7.14
N ARG A 35 14.70 -0.68 6.62
CA ARG A 35 16.08 -1.14 6.39
C ARG A 35 16.07 -2.28 5.38
N SER A 36 17.23 -2.86 5.10
CA SER A 36 17.31 -4.12 4.38
C SER A 36 16.80 -5.28 5.23
N THR A 37 16.06 -6.20 4.61
CA THR A 37 15.50 -7.37 5.28
C THR A 37 15.33 -8.53 4.30
N GLY A 38 15.38 -9.75 4.84
CA GLY A 38 14.88 -10.92 4.14
C GLY A 38 13.35 -10.85 4.03
N PHE A 39 12.79 -11.57 3.07
CA PHE A 39 11.37 -11.50 2.78
C PHE A 39 10.81 -12.85 2.37
N ARG A 40 9.50 -12.97 2.46
CA ARG A 40 8.72 -14.06 1.91
C ARG A 40 7.75 -13.48 0.91
N ILE A 41 7.63 -14.10 -0.26
CA ILE A 41 6.78 -13.63 -1.33
C ILE A 41 5.80 -14.72 -1.73
N ARG A 42 4.55 -14.32 -2.00
CA ARG A 42 3.47 -15.21 -2.43
C ARG A 42 2.66 -14.52 -3.52
N ASP A 43 2.38 -15.24 -4.61
CA ASP A 43 1.30 -14.91 -5.53
C ASP A 43 -0.01 -15.42 -4.93
N THR A 44 -0.91 -14.50 -4.57
CA THR A 44 -2.20 -14.83 -3.92
C THR A 44 -3.29 -15.23 -4.92
N GLY A 45 -3.00 -15.20 -6.22
CA GLY A 45 -3.95 -15.25 -7.32
C GLY A 45 -4.52 -13.88 -7.71
N ASN A 46 -4.49 -12.90 -6.79
CA ASN A 46 -4.99 -11.54 -7.02
C ASN A 46 -3.90 -10.47 -6.98
N THR A 47 -2.83 -10.70 -6.21
CA THR A 47 -1.71 -9.77 -6.04
C THR A 47 -0.46 -10.54 -5.58
N LEU A 48 0.70 -9.90 -5.70
CA LEU A 48 1.89 -10.30 -4.97
C LEU A 48 1.82 -9.73 -3.56
N GLN A 49 1.86 -10.63 -2.58
CA GLN A 49 2.04 -10.29 -1.18
C GLN A 49 3.50 -10.56 -0.79
N VAL A 50 4.08 -9.62 -0.05
CA VAL A 50 5.43 -9.71 0.49
C VAL A 50 5.37 -9.51 2.00
N ASP A 51 5.73 -10.55 2.74
CA ASP A 51 5.86 -10.54 4.20
C ASP A 51 7.33 -10.31 4.57
N VAL A 52 7.59 -9.45 5.56
CA VAL A 52 8.95 -9.05 5.95
C VAL A 52 9.25 -9.39 7.40
N GLY A 53 10.54 -9.46 7.74
CA GLY A 53 10.99 -9.71 9.11
C GLY A 53 10.61 -8.61 10.12
N GLU A 54 10.75 -8.94 11.40
CA GLU A 54 10.37 -8.08 12.53
C GLU A 54 11.21 -6.80 12.63
N GLY A 55 10.69 -5.83 13.40
CA GLY A 55 11.37 -4.58 13.73
C GLY A 55 11.28 -3.50 12.64
N MET A 56 10.56 -3.75 11.55
CA MET A 56 10.16 -2.77 10.54
C MET A 56 8.89 -2.03 10.97
N GLY A 57 8.65 -0.85 10.44
CA GLY A 57 7.37 -0.16 10.64
C GLY A 57 7.45 1.35 10.55
N VAL A 58 6.42 2.00 11.05
CA VAL A 58 6.25 3.46 10.99
C VAL A 58 5.78 4.04 12.31
N GLU A 59 6.07 5.31 12.54
CA GLU A 59 5.43 6.12 13.58
C GLU A 59 4.45 7.10 12.91
N ILE A 60 3.18 7.01 13.27
CA ILE A 60 2.11 7.88 12.78
C ILE A 60 1.49 8.58 13.99
N ARG A 61 1.62 9.90 14.05
CA ARG A 61 1.07 10.75 15.14
C ARG A 61 1.48 10.24 16.53
N GLY A 62 2.76 9.88 16.71
CA GLY A 62 3.31 9.40 17.98
C GLY A 62 2.99 7.93 18.32
N THR A 63 2.24 7.22 17.48
CA THR A 63 1.96 5.79 17.66
C THR A 63 2.82 4.95 16.72
N ARG A 64 3.49 3.93 17.26
CA ARG A 64 4.25 2.95 16.48
C ARG A 64 3.31 1.89 15.89
N TYR A 65 3.49 1.60 14.60
CA TYR A 65 2.87 0.48 13.90
C TYR A 65 3.98 -0.39 13.29
N ALA A 66 4.01 -1.68 13.64
CA ALA A 66 4.91 -2.66 13.05
C ALA A 66 4.42 -3.05 11.66
N LEU A 67 5.32 -3.16 10.68
CA LEU A 67 4.99 -3.61 9.33
C LEU A 67 4.79 -5.13 9.35
N GLU A 68 3.66 -5.61 8.84
CA GLU A 68 3.37 -7.05 8.71
C GLU A 68 3.70 -7.54 7.30
N ARG A 69 3.20 -6.82 6.29
CA ARG A 69 3.31 -7.19 4.87
C ARG A 69 3.06 -5.99 3.97
N PHE A 70 3.32 -6.16 2.68
CA PHE A 70 2.80 -5.26 1.67
C PHE A 70 2.29 -6.00 0.43
N THR A 71 1.37 -5.37 -0.29
CA THR A 71 0.83 -5.88 -1.56
C THR A 71 1.01 -4.87 -2.69
N LEU A 72 1.05 -5.37 -3.92
CA LEU A 72 1.23 -4.54 -5.13
C LEU A 72 -0.04 -4.49 -5.97
N HIS A 73 -0.40 -3.30 -6.43
CA HIS A 73 -1.62 -3.08 -7.20
C HIS A 73 -1.35 -2.26 -8.47
N ARG A 74 -2.08 -2.61 -9.53
CA ARG A 74 -2.05 -1.95 -10.83
C ARG A 74 -3.48 -1.78 -11.36
N PRO A 75 -3.94 -0.54 -11.64
CA PRO A 75 -3.33 0.73 -11.22
C PRO A 75 -3.36 0.92 -9.69
N SER A 76 -3.02 2.10 -9.18
CA SER A 76 -3.37 2.48 -7.81
C SER A 76 -4.89 2.32 -7.58
N GLN A 77 -5.26 1.82 -6.41
CA GLN A 77 -6.65 1.65 -6.00
C GLN A 77 -7.28 2.99 -5.58
N GLU A 78 -6.55 3.82 -4.83
CA GLU A 78 -6.95 5.21 -4.61
C GLU A 78 -6.79 6.05 -5.87
N ARG A 79 -7.54 7.13 -5.92
CA ARG A 79 -7.36 8.20 -6.90
C ARG A 79 -6.92 9.46 -6.19
N VAL A 80 -6.15 10.30 -6.86
CA VAL A 80 -5.82 11.66 -6.44
C VAL A 80 -6.39 12.58 -7.50
N GLY A 81 -7.33 13.45 -7.11
CA GLY A 81 -8.00 14.35 -8.07
C GLY A 81 -8.70 13.60 -9.21
N GLY A 82 -9.23 12.39 -8.97
CA GLY A 82 -9.86 11.56 -10.00
C GLY A 82 -8.91 10.69 -10.84
N MET A 83 -7.60 10.83 -10.67
CA MET A 83 -6.60 10.08 -11.44
C MET A 83 -5.97 8.96 -10.61
N ALA A 84 -5.78 7.79 -11.21
CA ALA A 84 -5.03 6.70 -10.61
C ALA A 84 -3.58 6.77 -11.11
N TYR A 85 -2.64 6.36 -10.26
CA TYR A 85 -1.23 6.17 -10.62
C TYR A 85 -1.02 4.80 -11.26
N ASP A 86 0.12 4.63 -11.93
CA ASP A 86 0.42 3.40 -12.69
C ASP A 86 0.42 2.16 -11.80
N MET A 87 0.98 2.27 -10.59
CA MET A 87 0.96 1.23 -9.57
C MET A 87 0.92 1.83 -8.16
N ALA A 88 0.65 0.98 -7.16
CA ALA A 88 0.82 1.32 -5.76
C ALA A 88 1.28 0.11 -4.94
N ALA A 89 2.07 0.37 -3.91
CA ALA A 89 2.36 -0.59 -2.84
C ALA A 89 1.56 -0.21 -1.58
N TYR A 90 0.82 -1.16 -1.02
CA TYR A 90 0.08 -0.98 0.24
C TYR A 90 0.76 -1.74 1.35
N LEU A 91 1.41 -0.99 2.26
CA LEU A 91 2.14 -1.52 3.40
C LEU A 91 1.19 -1.58 4.60
N GLU A 92 0.80 -2.79 5.00
CA GLU A 92 -0.10 -3.05 6.12
C GLU A 92 0.68 -3.13 7.42
N HIS A 93 0.28 -2.33 8.39
CA HIS A 93 0.91 -2.23 9.69
C HIS A 93 -0.08 -2.42 10.83
N ARG A 94 0.45 -2.84 11.99
CA ARG A 94 -0.32 -3.02 13.22
C ARG A 94 0.37 -2.41 14.43
N SER A 95 -0.37 -1.67 15.24
CA SER A 95 0.10 -1.17 16.52
C SER A 95 -0.03 -2.24 17.62
N ALA A 96 0.62 -2.00 18.76
CA ALA A 96 0.57 -2.91 19.91
C ALA A 96 -0.85 -3.11 20.48
N ASP A 97 -1.74 -2.13 20.30
CA ASP A 97 -3.16 -2.20 20.70
C ASP A 97 -4.08 -2.73 19.59
N GLY A 98 -3.52 -3.25 18.49
CA GLY A 98 -4.26 -3.94 17.44
C GLY A 98 -4.85 -3.04 16.35
N ARG A 99 -4.67 -1.71 16.41
CA ARG A 99 -5.09 -0.80 15.33
C ARG A 99 -4.29 -1.05 14.07
N THR A 100 -4.95 -0.93 12.92
CA THR A 100 -4.33 -1.13 11.60
C THR A 100 -4.06 0.21 10.92
N ALA A 101 -2.90 0.32 10.29
CA ALA A 101 -2.56 1.42 9.39
C ALA A 101 -2.07 0.88 8.05
N ILE A 102 -2.49 1.48 6.95
CA ILE A 102 -1.96 1.24 5.62
C ILE A 102 -1.20 2.48 5.18
N VAL A 103 0.06 2.31 4.80
CA VAL A 103 0.82 3.33 4.08
C VAL A 103 0.80 2.96 2.60
N SER A 104 0.22 3.84 1.78
CA SER A 104 0.22 3.73 0.33
C SER A 104 1.38 4.50 -0.26
N ILE A 105 2.22 3.79 -1.01
CA ILE A 105 3.31 4.34 -1.81
C ILE A 105 2.88 4.24 -3.27
N LEU A 106 2.60 5.39 -3.86
CA LEU A 106 2.25 5.51 -5.28
C LEU A 106 3.50 5.31 -6.13
N LEU A 107 3.35 4.71 -7.30
CA LEU A 107 4.43 4.39 -8.23
C LEU A 107 4.08 4.92 -9.61
N GLU A 108 5.05 5.56 -10.26
CA GLU A 108 4.89 6.19 -11.57
C GLU A 108 5.95 5.65 -12.54
N ALA A 109 5.51 5.24 -13.73
CA ALA A 109 6.37 4.70 -14.77
C ALA A 109 7.11 5.80 -15.57
N GLY A 110 7.97 5.41 -16.50
CA GLY A 110 8.86 6.34 -17.23
C GLY A 110 10.04 6.89 -16.41
N GLY A 111 10.23 6.41 -15.17
CA GLY A 111 11.31 6.80 -14.28
C GLY A 111 12.49 5.82 -14.28
N ALA A 112 13.43 6.03 -13.34
CA ALA A 112 14.51 5.09 -13.09
C ALA A 112 13.98 3.75 -12.52
N PRO A 113 14.61 2.61 -12.82
CA PRO A 113 14.22 1.33 -12.23
C PRO A 113 14.25 1.36 -10.71
N ASN A 114 13.19 0.87 -10.08
CA ASN A 114 13.14 0.71 -8.63
C ASN A 114 13.84 -0.59 -8.22
N ALA A 115 14.92 -0.51 -7.45
CA ALA A 115 15.75 -1.67 -7.08
C ALA A 115 15.01 -2.70 -6.20
N LEU A 116 14.10 -2.23 -5.33
CA LEU A 116 13.24 -3.09 -4.52
C LEU A 116 12.34 -3.92 -5.44
N LEU A 117 11.64 -3.27 -6.37
CA LEU A 117 10.80 -3.97 -7.35
C LEU A 117 11.63 -4.95 -8.19
N GLN A 118 12.81 -4.55 -8.65
CA GLN A 118 13.66 -5.44 -9.45
C GLN A 118 14.01 -6.73 -8.69
N THR A 119 14.33 -6.61 -7.40
CA THR A 119 14.63 -7.77 -6.55
C THR A 119 13.42 -8.68 -6.40
N LEU A 120 12.22 -8.11 -6.23
CA LEU A 120 10.99 -8.90 -6.19
C LEU A 120 10.72 -9.61 -7.53
N TRP A 121 10.99 -8.95 -8.66
CA TRP A 121 10.70 -9.49 -10.00
C TRP A 121 11.66 -10.64 -10.34
N ASN A 122 12.91 -10.54 -9.90
CA ASN A 122 13.89 -11.61 -10.00
C ASN A 122 13.53 -12.85 -9.15
N ASN A 123 12.60 -12.71 -8.21
CA ASN A 123 12.21 -13.72 -7.23
C ASN A 123 10.69 -14.00 -7.24
N LEU A 124 10.04 -13.84 -8.39
CA LEU A 124 8.61 -14.13 -8.52
C LEU A 124 8.31 -15.61 -8.24
N PRO A 125 7.29 -15.93 -7.43
CA PRO A 125 6.85 -17.29 -7.22
C PRO A 125 6.41 -17.96 -8.54
N LEU A 126 6.83 -19.21 -8.75
CA LEU A 126 6.43 -20.00 -9.91
C LEU A 126 5.00 -20.56 -9.77
N ASP A 127 4.60 -20.89 -8.54
CA ASP A 127 3.30 -21.48 -8.22
C ASP A 127 2.41 -20.50 -7.44
N ARG A 128 1.15 -20.37 -7.87
CA ARG A 128 0.13 -19.59 -7.15
C ARG A 128 -0.18 -20.22 -5.79
N GLY A 129 -0.38 -19.37 -4.79
CA GLY A 129 -0.75 -19.73 -3.42
C GLY A 129 0.42 -20.24 -2.56
N ARG A 130 1.56 -20.60 -3.16
CA ARG A 130 2.72 -21.09 -2.43
C ARG A 130 3.59 -19.92 -1.97
N GLU A 131 4.00 -19.97 -0.72
CA GLU A 131 5.00 -19.05 -0.17
C GLU A 131 6.39 -19.47 -0.65
N PHE A 132 7.19 -18.49 -1.07
CA PHE A 132 8.59 -18.63 -1.44
C PHE A 132 9.44 -17.71 -0.56
N VAL A 133 10.57 -18.22 -0.06
CA VAL A 133 11.55 -17.46 0.71
C VAL A 133 12.82 -17.39 -0.12
N PRO A 134 13.10 -16.27 -0.79
CA PRO A 134 14.31 -16.10 -1.59
C PRO A 134 15.57 -16.00 -0.73
N ASP A 135 16.71 -16.47 -1.26
CA ASP A 135 18.04 -16.11 -0.75
C ASP A 135 18.45 -14.74 -1.28
N ALA A 136 17.66 -13.72 -0.93
CA ALA A 136 17.84 -12.34 -1.35
C ALA A 136 17.29 -11.39 -0.27
N VAL A 137 17.77 -10.15 -0.30
CA VAL A 137 17.31 -9.09 0.60
C VAL A 137 16.68 -7.96 -0.20
N ILE A 138 15.65 -7.33 0.36
CA ILE A 138 15.06 -6.09 -0.16
C ILE A 138 15.39 -4.94 0.77
N ASP A 139 15.71 -3.78 0.21
CA ASP A 139 15.80 -2.53 0.96
C ASP A 139 14.48 -1.77 0.88
N LEU A 140 13.72 -1.76 1.97
CA LEU A 140 12.42 -1.09 2.03
C LEU A 140 12.53 0.44 1.93
N ASN A 141 13.73 1.02 2.05
CA ASN A 141 13.92 2.44 1.77
C ASN A 141 13.64 2.80 0.30
N GLY A 142 13.62 1.82 -0.61
CA GLY A 142 13.13 2.00 -1.99
C GLY A 142 11.65 2.38 -2.11
N PHE A 143 10.92 2.39 -0.99
CA PHE A 143 9.53 2.84 -0.84
C PHE A 143 9.36 4.00 0.15
N VAL A 144 10.45 4.71 0.52
CA VAL A 144 10.38 5.88 1.38
C VAL A 144 10.55 7.14 0.52
N PRO A 145 9.49 7.92 0.27
CA PRO A 145 9.60 9.16 -0.48
C PRO A 145 10.41 10.21 0.29
N GLU A 146 11.21 11.00 -0.42
CA GLU A 146 12.00 12.08 0.19
C GLU A 146 11.11 13.17 0.80
N ASN A 147 9.99 13.47 0.14
CA ASN A 147 9.01 14.42 0.63
C ASN A 147 7.98 13.70 1.52
N PRO A 148 7.83 14.11 2.80
CA PRO A 148 6.92 13.46 3.74
C PRO A 148 5.44 13.83 3.52
N ALA A 149 5.12 14.66 2.52
CA ALA A 149 3.77 15.11 2.28
C ALA A 149 2.83 13.92 1.98
N HIS A 150 1.67 13.90 2.63
CA HIS A 150 0.71 12.80 2.56
C HIS A 150 -0.72 13.25 2.82
N PHE A 151 -1.66 12.43 2.34
CA PHE A 151 -3.05 12.45 2.80
C PHE A 151 -3.22 11.49 3.98
N LEU A 152 -4.14 11.80 4.88
CA LEU A 152 -4.50 10.98 6.03
C LEU A 152 -6.02 10.88 6.15
N TYR A 153 -6.56 9.66 6.19
CA TYR A 153 -8.00 9.43 6.37
C TYR A 153 -8.29 8.10 7.10
N LEU A 154 -9.52 7.96 7.59
CA LEU A 154 -10.02 6.69 8.14
C LEU A 154 -10.82 5.93 7.07
N GLY A 155 -10.44 4.67 6.86
CA GLY A 155 -10.96 3.82 5.81
C GLY A 155 -11.11 2.36 6.24
N SER A 156 -10.99 1.46 5.27
CA SER A 156 -11.06 0.01 5.48
C SER A 156 -9.89 -0.72 4.87
N LEU A 157 -9.78 -2.02 5.14
CA LEU A 157 -9.00 -2.90 4.28
C LEU A 157 -9.58 -2.87 2.85
N PRO A 158 -8.74 -2.85 1.80
CA PRO A 158 -9.19 -2.85 0.41
C PRO A 158 -9.52 -4.27 -0.10
N VAL A 159 -9.40 -5.27 0.77
CA VAL A 159 -9.68 -6.68 0.52
C VAL A 159 -10.65 -7.22 1.58
N PRO A 160 -11.43 -8.27 1.29
CA PRO A 160 -12.26 -8.92 2.29
C PRO A 160 -11.46 -9.31 3.55
N PRO A 161 -12.02 -9.12 4.76
CA PRO A 161 -13.42 -8.80 5.06
C PRO A 161 -13.78 -7.30 5.01
N CYS A 162 -12.91 -6.44 4.47
CA CYS A 162 -13.12 -5.00 4.37
C CYS A 162 -13.38 -4.30 5.71
N THR A 163 -12.71 -4.77 6.76
CA THR A 163 -12.75 -4.20 8.11
C THR A 163 -12.45 -2.71 8.07
N GLU A 164 -13.29 -1.90 8.71
CA GLU A 164 -13.14 -0.44 8.82
C GLU A 164 -12.16 -0.05 9.94
N ASP A 165 -12.07 1.25 10.21
CA ASP A 165 -11.19 1.85 11.23
C ASP A 165 -9.70 1.62 10.96
N VAL A 166 -9.35 1.52 9.67
CA VAL A 166 -7.98 1.48 9.18
C VAL A 166 -7.51 2.92 8.92
N ILE A 167 -6.37 3.30 9.52
CA ILE A 167 -5.71 4.57 9.18
C ILE A 167 -5.05 4.41 7.82
N TRP A 168 -5.41 5.26 6.86
CA TRP A 168 -4.74 5.32 5.57
C TRP A 168 -3.85 6.55 5.50
N VAL A 169 -2.58 6.32 5.20
CA VAL A 169 -1.59 7.33 4.86
C VAL A 169 -1.26 7.16 3.38
N VAL A 170 -1.59 8.14 2.55
CA VAL A 170 -1.25 8.09 1.11
C VAL A 170 -0.17 9.11 0.84
N MET A 171 1.05 8.64 0.59
CA MET A 171 2.17 9.53 0.29
C MET A 171 1.94 10.24 -1.05
N LYS A 172 2.14 11.57 -1.07
CA LYS A 172 1.86 12.41 -2.25
C LYS A 172 2.93 12.30 -3.33
N THR A 173 4.17 12.05 -2.94
CA THR A 173 5.28 11.90 -3.87
C THR A 173 5.36 10.44 -4.34
N PRO A 174 5.13 10.17 -5.64
CA PRO A 174 5.26 8.82 -6.17
C PRO A 174 6.73 8.41 -6.23
N MET A 175 6.98 7.12 -6.06
CA MET A 175 8.29 6.52 -6.29
C MET A 175 8.44 6.20 -7.78
N PRO A 176 9.59 6.52 -8.40
CA PRO A 176 9.82 6.21 -9.80
C PRO A 176 9.96 4.69 -10.00
N MET A 177 9.50 4.22 -11.15
CA MET A 177 9.77 2.88 -11.66
C MET A 177 9.97 2.91 -13.17
N ALA A 178 10.64 1.89 -13.71
CA ALA A 178 10.81 1.76 -15.15
C ALA A 178 9.60 1.12 -15.84
N ASP A 179 9.40 1.44 -17.12
CA ASP A 179 8.27 0.94 -17.91
C ASP A 179 8.25 -0.59 -18.04
N ASP A 180 9.42 -1.22 -18.07
CA ASP A 180 9.57 -2.67 -18.14
C ASP A 180 9.15 -3.35 -16.83
N GLN A 181 9.42 -2.73 -15.67
CA GLN A 181 8.96 -3.20 -14.37
C GLN A 181 7.42 -3.18 -14.32
N LEU A 182 6.80 -2.12 -14.85
CA LEU A 182 5.34 -2.01 -14.96
C LEU A 182 4.79 -3.09 -15.90
N ALA A 183 5.44 -3.30 -17.04
CA ALA A 183 5.03 -4.28 -18.03
C ALA A 183 5.10 -5.72 -17.50
N VAL A 184 6.13 -6.07 -16.73
CA VAL A 184 6.24 -7.39 -16.09
C VAL A 184 5.07 -7.62 -15.13
N PHE A 185 4.79 -6.67 -14.23
CA PHE A 185 3.67 -6.80 -13.30
C PHE A 185 2.32 -6.86 -14.02
N GLY A 186 2.14 -6.03 -15.05
CA GLY A 186 0.92 -6.00 -15.86
C GLY A 186 0.61 -7.29 -16.63
N ARG A 187 1.63 -8.10 -16.96
CA ARG A 187 1.44 -9.44 -17.54
C ARG A 187 0.91 -10.46 -16.53
N LEU A 188 1.28 -10.31 -15.26
CA LEU A 188 0.82 -11.19 -14.17
C LEU A 188 -0.58 -10.79 -13.72
N TYR A 189 -0.82 -9.48 -13.56
CA TYR A 189 -2.07 -8.92 -13.06
C TYR A 189 -2.54 -7.77 -13.98
N PRO A 190 -3.44 -8.03 -14.94
CA PRO A 190 -3.94 -6.99 -15.84
C PRO A 190 -4.62 -5.84 -15.09
N ARG A 191 -5.41 -6.18 -14.06
CA ARG A 191 -6.03 -5.25 -13.12
C ARG A 191 -6.35 -6.01 -11.83
N ASN A 192 -5.93 -5.49 -10.69
CA ASN A 192 -6.19 -6.07 -9.38
C ASN A 192 -6.64 -5.03 -8.33
N THR A 193 -7.53 -4.16 -8.77
CA THR A 193 -8.02 -3.04 -7.97
C THR A 193 -9.47 -3.22 -7.55
N ARG A 194 -9.79 -2.84 -6.32
CA ARG A 194 -11.16 -2.63 -5.87
C ARG A 194 -11.68 -1.30 -6.46
N PRO A 195 -12.96 -1.22 -6.88
CA PRO A 195 -13.55 0.06 -7.27
C PRO A 195 -13.52 1.10 -6.15
N ILE A 196 -13.44 2.38 -6.53
CA ILE A 196 -13.56 3.51 -5.61
C ILE A 196 -14.87 3.42 -4.83
N GLN A 197 -14.78 3.68 -3.53
CA GLN A 197 -15.90 3.71 -2.60
C GLN A 197 -16.32 5.16 -2.33
N PRO A 198 -17.59 5.42 -2.01
CA PRO A 198 -18.04 6.75 -1.63
C PRO A 198 -17.29 7.29 -0.41
N ALA A 199 -16.86 8.55 -0.47
CA ALA A 199 -16.19 9.21 0.66
C ALA A 199 -17.14 9.40 1.86
N ASN A 200 -18.46 9.48 1.64
CA ASN A 200 -19.49 9.60 2.68
C ASN A 200 -19.22 10.74 3.70
N GLY A 201 -18.71 11.88 3.21
CA GLY A 201 -18.40 13.05 4.04
C GLY A 201 -17.22 12.86 5.00
N ARG A 202 -16.43 11.79 4.86
CA ARG A 202 -15.22 11.57 5.66
C ARG A 202 -14.24 12.72 5.45
N LEU A 203 -13.66 13.16 6.57
CA LEU A 203 -12.56 14.12 6.56
C LEU A 203 -11.30 13.46 6.00
N VAL A 204 -10.78 14.02 4.92
CA VAL A 204 -9.44 13.75 4.41
C VAL A 204 -8.55 14.91 4.85
N LEU A 205 -7.51 14.61 5.62
CA LEU A 205 -6.48 15.58 5.96
C LEU A 205 -5.38 15.54 4.92
N GLU A 206 -4.79 16.68 4.63
CA GLU A 206 -3.68 16.82 3.70
C GLU A 206 -2.57 17.60 4.39
N SER A 207 -1.34 17.09 4.35
CA SER A 207 -0.18 17.84 4.84
C SER A 207 0.07 19.06 3.95
N ARG A 208 0.34 20.21 4.57
CA ARG A 208 0.84 21.40 3.86
C ARG A 208 2.20 21.18 3.21
#